data_AF-E4USM8-F1
#
_entry.id   AF-E4USM8-F1
#
_cell.length_a   1.000
_cell.length_b   1.000
_cell.length_c   1.000
_cell.angle_alpha   90.00
_cell.angle_beta   90.00
_cell.angle_gamma   90.00
#
_symmetry.space_group_name_H-M   'P 1'
#
loop_
_entity.id
_entity.type
_entity.pdbx_description
1 polymer ?
#
loop_
_entity_poly.entity_id
_entity_poly.type
_entity_poly.pdbx_seq_one_letter_code
_entity_poly.pdbx_strand_id
1 'polypeptide(L)'
;MSESSSSAIPTPASSSLMPPGVGETDNEKEVTDNDVPQWGREGCGYPLAASGAPAVPKPKLRLHFEDLGHSASKVLIKAVPDPYAVMQKAIAEIVRYIYTSPSSGRIQFSPSLPPTSSVSFIIHDFQGVAYTIGVSSDNNQKEIHMSLSYIAHTASLKDTVAEIAGVIQHELVHCYQHTHPPGRSTPNPPSGLIEGIADFVRLKAGLGAAHWKRPASLADLPKKWDVGYQNTAFFLEWIENVRIGTGAVGLINDRLLRQGYLGVDGETFWNGLFGQDVQELWIDYAEYVGGQKPRGQDCE
;
A
#
# COMPACT_ATOMS: atom_id res chain seq x y z
N MET A 1 -45.48 -22.30 12.99
CA MET A 1 -44.70 -21.13 13.42
C MET A 1 -43.31 -21.30 12.85
N SER A 2 -42.98 -20.50 11.84
CA SER A 2 -41.75 -20.58 11.06
C SER A 2 -40.83 -19.45 11.53
N GLU A 3 -39.78 -19.78 12.25
CA GLU A 3 -38.75 -18.83 12.67
C GLU A 3 -37.77 -18.61 11.52
N SER A 4 -37.73 -17.38 11.01
CA SER A 4 -36.72 -16.91 10.08
C SER A 4 -35.42 -16.65 10.84
N SER A 5 -34.38 -17.45 10.58
CA SER A 5 -33.03 -17.16 11.03
C SER A 5 -32.47 -15.99 10.22
N SER A 6 -32.40 -14.82 10.86
CA SER A 6 -31.71 -13.64 10.32
C SER A 6 -30.20 -13.90 10.38
N SER A 7 -29.58 -14.06 9.21
CA SER A 7 -28.13 -14.15 9.07
C SER A 7 -27.54 -12.77 9.34
N ALA A 8 -26.92 -12.61 10.50
CA ALA A 8 -26.15 -11.41 10.84
C ALA A 8 -24.90 -11.35 9.95
N ILE A 9 -24.79 -10.27 9.19
CA ILE A 9 -23.59 -9.92 8.42
C ILE A 9 -22.45 -9.66 9.42
N PRO A 10 -21.27 -10.29 9.27
CA PRO A 10 -20.14 -10.00 10.13
C PRO A 10 -19.66 -8.56 9.92
N THR A 11 -19.49 -7.82 11.02
CA THR A 11 -18.89 -6.48 11.01
C THR A 11 -17.42 -6.56 10.57
N PRO A 12 -16.98 -5.78 9.57
CA PRO A 12 -15.59 -5.81 9.12
C PRO A 12 -14.67 -5.16 10.16
N ALA A 13 -13.46 -5.69 10.30
CA ALA A 13 -12.36 -4.95 10.92
C ALA A 13 -12.03 -3.77 9.98
N SER A 14 -12.50 -2.57 10.30
CA SER A 14 -12.28 -1.35 9.51
C SER A 14 -10.80 -1.01 9.39
N SER A 15 -10.23 -1.22 8.20
CA SER A 15 -9.06 -0.51 7.66
C SER A 15 -9.52 0.78 6.97
N SER A 16 -10.35 1.58 7.64
CA SER A 16 -10.84 2.82 7.05
C SER A 16 -9.73 3.86 7.10
N LEU A 17 -9.21 4.22 5.93
CA LEU A 17 -8.41 5.43 5.73
C LEU A 17 -9.18 6.62 6.32
N MET A 18 -8.65 7.22 7.39
CA MET A 18 -9.19 8.45 7.95
C MET A 18 -8.77 9.66 7.10
N PRO A 19 -9.67 10.63 6.84
CA PRO A 19 -9.31 11.83 6.12
C PRO A 19 -8.29 12.67 6.94
N PRO A 20 -7.37 13.39 6.27
CA PRO A 20 -6.42 14.25 6.97
C PRO A 20 -7.15 15.35 7.76
N GLY A 21 -6.69 15.60 8.99
CA GLY A 21 -7.17 16.71 9.81
C GLY A 21 -6.79 18.05 9.18
N VAL A 22 -7.77 18.95 9.06
CA VAL A 22 -7.59 20.30 8.52
C VAL A 22 -6.63 21.09 9.41
N GLY A 23 -5.42 21.34 8.91
CA GLY A 23 -4.44 22.27 9.47
C GLY A 23 -4.33 23.50 8.58
N GLU A 24 -4.27 24.68 9.21
CA GLU A 24 -4.39 26.02 8.64
C GLU A 24 -3.46 26.35 7.46
N THR A 25 -3.96 27.28 6.65
CA THR A 25 -3.38 27.88 5.45
C THR A 25 -2.06 28.58 5.70
N ASP A 26 -1.06 28.38 4.83
CA ASP A 26 0.01 29.36 4.64
C ASP A 26 0.56 29.40 3.21
N ASN A 27 0.49 30.62 2.66
CA ASN A 27 1.19 31.28 1.55
C ASN A 27 1.60 30.50 0.29
N GLU A 28 0.88 30.80 -0.79
CA GLU A 28 1.18 30.47 -2.18
C GLU A 28 2.54 31.07 -2.63
N LYS A 29 3.48 30.21 -2.99
CA LYS A 29 4.53 30.54 -3.96
C LYS A 29 4.23 29.82 -5.26
N GLU A 30 4.35 30.54 -6.37
CA GLU A 30 4.30 30.00 -7.73
C GLU A 30 5.43 28.98 -7.91
N VAL A 31 5.05 27.77 -8.31
CA VAL A 31 5.88 26.57 -8.32
C VAL A 31 5.74 25.97 -9.72
N THR A 32 6.86 25.91 -10.44
CA THR A 32 6.97 25.54 -11.86
C THR A 32 6.72 24.04 -12.09
N ASP A 33 6.48 23.63 -13.33
CA ASP A 33 6.10 22.27 -13.77
C ASP A 33 7.11 21.15 -13.38
N ASN A 34 8.26 21.49 -12.77
CA ASN A 34 9.27 20.55 -12.27
C ASN A 34 9.05 20.08 -10.81
N ASP A 35 8.04 20.60 -10.11
CA ASP A 35 7.86 20.40 -8.67
C ASP A 35 6.91 19.24 -8.30
N VAL A 36 6.65 18.30 -9.21
CA VAL A 36 6.01 17.02 -8.85
C VAL A 36 7.08 16.16 -8.16
N PRO A 37 6.92 15.80 -6.87
CA PRO A 37 7.90 14.95 -6.20
C PRO A 37 8.05 13.64 -6.97
N GLN A 38 9.27 13.33 -7.43
CA GLN A 38 9.56 12.02 -8.00
C GLN A 38 9.65 10.99 -6.87
N TRP A 39 8.48 10.50 -6.44
CA TRP A 39 8.38 9.42 -5.47
C TRP A 39 9.06 8.14 -5.98
N GLY A 40 9.58 7.31 -5.06
CA GLY A 40 9.98 5.95 -5.38
C GLY A 40 11.45 5.71 -5.77
N ARG A 41 12.29 6.77 -5.82
CA ARG A 41 13.64 6.75 -6.45
C ARG A 41 14.83 6.94 -5.51
N GLU A 42 14.64 7.01 -4.20
CA GLU A 42 15.79 7.19 -3.28
C GLU A 42 16.65 5.93 -3.20
N GLY A 43 17.97 6.06 -3.12
CA GLY A 43 18.89 4.92 -2.94
C GLY A 43 19.34 4.23 -4.24
N CYS A 44 20.02 3.10 -4.11
CA CYS A 44 20.60 2.33 -5.22
C CYS A 44 19.65 1.28 -5.79
N GLY A 45 18.36 1.34 -5.43
CA GLY A 45 17.37 0.37 -5.86
C GLY A 45 17.20 0.39 -7.37
N TYR A 46 17.61 -0.68 -8.04
CA TYR A 46 17.36 -0.85 -9.47
C TYR A 46 15.92 -1.31 -9.72
N PRO A 47 15.28 -0.91 -10.83
CA PRO A 47 14.01 -1.49 -11.23
C PRO A 47 14.14 -3.01 -11.34
N LEU A 48 13.21 -3.76 -10.74
CA LEU A 48 13.19 -5.22 -10.84
C LEU A 48 13.07 -5.63 -12.31
N ALA A 49 14.04 -6.41 -12.80
CA ALA A 49 14.00 -6.97 -14.13
C ALA A 49 12.86 -8.00 -14.21
N ALA A 50 11.99 -7.86 -15.22
CA ALA A 50 10.79 -8.67 -15.37
C ALA A 50 11.03 -10.19 -15.58
N SER A 51 12.28 -10.64 -15.74
CA SER A 51 12.59 -12.03 -16.10
C SER A 51 12.24 -13.07 -15.02
N GLY A 52 12.00 -12.64 -13.78
CA GLY A 52 11.57 -13.50 -12.65
C GLY A 52 10.18 -13.19 -12.08
N ALA A 53 9.42 -12.27 -12.69
CA ALA A 53 8.10 -11.89 -12.21
C ALA A 53 7.04 -12.92 -12.62
N PRO A 54 6.08 -13.28 -11.75
CA PRO A 54 4.92 -14.06 -12.15
C PRO A 54 4.08 -13.27 -13.17
N ALA A 55 3.29 -13.99 -13.97
CA ALA A 55 2.37 -13.36 -14.91
C ALA A 55 1.39 -12.45 -14.17
N VAL A 56 1.16 -11.25 -14.70
CA VAL A 56 0.18 -10.30 -14.13
C VAL A 56 -1.22 -10.91 -14.21
N PRO A 57 -1.91 -11.10 -13.07
CA PRO A 57 -3.23 -11.71 -13.06
C PRO A 57 -4.26 -10.79 -13.72
N LYS A 58 -5.25 -11.40 -14.37
CA LYS A 58 -6.36 -10.68 -15.02
C LYS A 58 -7.69 -11.11 -14.38
N PRO A 59 -7.96 -10.70 -13.14
CA PRO A 59 -9.24 -11.00 -12.50
C PRO A 59 -10.39 -10.35 -13.28
N LYS A 60 -11.61 -10.82 -13.04
CA LYS A 60 -12.80 -10.10 -13.48
C LYS A 60 -12.91 -8.79 -12.71
N LEU A 61 -12.85 -7.66 -13.41
CA LEU A 61 -13.04 -6.33 -12.83
C LEU A 61 -14.46 -5.85 -13.07
N ARG A 62 -15.11 -5.30 -12.04
CA ARG A 62 -16.44 -4.69 -12.13
C ARG A 62 -16.39 -3.28 -11.60
N LEU A 63 -17.23 -2.40 -12.14
CA LEU A 63 -17.45 -1.05 -11.65
C LEU A 63 -18.94 -0.88 -11.37
N HIS A 64 -19.27 -0.38 -10.19
CA HIS A 64 -20.62 -0.07 -9.76
C HIS A 64 -20.66 1.34 -9.19
N PHE A 65 -21.54 2.18 -9.76
CA PHE A 65 -21.92 3.45 -9.15
C PHE A 65 -23.27 3.26 -8.49
N GLU A 66 -23.34 3.50 -7.18
CA GLU A 66 -24.61 3.46 -6.45
C GLU A 66 -25.47 4.69 -6.80
N ASP A 67 -24.84 5.85 -7.03
CA ASP A 67 -25.50 7.07 -7.49
C ASP A 67 -24.71 7.75 -8.64
N LEU A 68 -25.18 7.56 -9.88
CA LEU A 68 -24.62 8.26 -11.06
C LEU A 68 -25.02 9.74 -11.14
N GLY A 69 -26.07 10.16 -10.43
CA GLY A 69 -26.55 11.54 -10.38
C GLY A 69 -25.70 12.44 -9.49
N HIS A 70 -24.99 11.86 -8.52
CA HIS A 70 -24.08 12.58 -7.63
C HIS A 70 -22.98 13.31 -8.41
N SER A 71 -22.65 14.54 -8.02
CA SER A 71 -21.64 15.37 -8.70
C SER A 71 -20.25 14.72 -8.66
N ALA A 72 -19.90 14.07 -7.54
CA ALA A 72 -18.62 13.37 -7.38
C ALA A 72 -18.46 12.17 -8.36
N SER A 73 -19.54 11.50 -8.75
CA SER A 73 -19.48 10.44 -9.76
C SER A 73 -18.95 10.97 -11.09
N LYS A 74 -19.32 12.20 -11.46
CA LYS A 74 -18.80 12.88 -12.66
C LYS A 74 -17.32 13.23 -12.53
N VAL A 75 -16.87 13.60 -11.32
CA VAL A 75 -15.44 13.84 -11.04
C VAL A 75 -14.64 12.57 -11.27
N LEU A 76 -15.09 11.43 -10.73
CA LEU A 76 -14.43 10.14 -10.94
C LEU A 76 -14.37 9.74 -12.41
N ILE A 77 -15.50 9.80 -13.12
CA ILE A 77 -15.57 9.45 -14.56
C ILE A 77 -14.62 10.31 -15.39
N LYS A 78 -14.51 11.61 -15.07
CA LYS A 78 -13.59 12.52 -15.74
C LYS A 78 -12.13 12.22 -15.42
N ALA A 79 -11.82 11.93 -14.15
CA ALA A 79 -10.46 11.68 -13.70
C ALA A 79 -9.93 10.32 -14.17
N VAL A 80 -10.81 9.30 -14.23
CA VAL A 80 -10.48 7.92 -14.59
C VAL A 80 -11.41 7.45 -15.72
N PRO A 81 -11.17 7.90 -16.97
CA PRO A 81 -12.03 7.56 -18.11
C PRO A 81 -11.91 6.09 -18.53
N ASP A 82 -10.78 5.45 -18.23
CA ASP A 82 -10.55 4.01 -18.42
C ASP A 82 -10.16 3.35 -17.08
N PRO A 83 -11.15 3.02 -16.23
CA PRO A 83 -10.89 2.38 -14.94
C PRO A 83 -10.26 1.00 -15.09
N TYR A 84 -10.53 0.30 -16.20
CA TYR A 84 -9.92 -1.01 -16.46
C TYR A 84 -8.41 -0.86 -16.63
N ALA A 85 -7.94 0.08 -17.45
CA ALA A 85 -6.52 0.33 -17.63
C ALA A 85 -5.81 0.75 -16.33
N VAL A 86 -6.44 1.63 -15.53
CA VAL A 86 -5.88 2.05 -14.23
C VAL A 86 -5.73 0.87 -13.28
N MET A 87 -6.76 0.04 -13.13
CA MET A 87 -6.70 -1.14 -12.26
C MET A 87 -5.70 -2.19 -12.77
N GLN A 88 -5.62 -2.43 -14.08
CA GLN A 88 -4.64 -3.37 -14.66
C GLN A 88 -3.21 -2.88 -14.44
N LYS A 89 -2.95 -1.58 -14.61
CA LYS A 89 -1.65 -0.98 -14.28
C LYS A 89 -1.34 -1.17 -12.79
N ALA A 90 -2.30 -0.93 -11.91
CA ALA A 90 -2.09 -1.10 -10.47
C ALA A 90 -1.77 -2.54 -10.08
N ILE A 91 -2.43 -3.53 -10.69
CA ILE A 91 -2.09 -4.95 -10.51
C ILE A 91 -0.68 -5.26 -11.01
N ALA A 92 -0.27 -4.67 -12.14
CA ALA A 92 1.10 -4.82 -12.64
C ALA A 92 2.14 -4.23 -11.67
N GLU A 93 1.89 -3.06 -11.07
CA GLU A 93 2.79 -2.49 -10.06
C GLU A 93 2.84 -3.33 -8.78
N ILE A 94 1.71 -3.91 -8.34
CA ILE A 94 1.68 -4.88 -7.22
C ILE A 94 2.59 -6.06 -7.51
N VAL A 95 2.45 -6.67 -8.70
CA VAL A 95 3.29 -7.80 -9.11
C VAL A 95 4.76 -7.39 -9.13
N ARG A 96 5.04 -6.22 -9.68
CA ARG A 96 6.38 -5.67 -9.81
C ARG A 96 7.06 -5.47 -8.47
N TYR A 97 6.37 -4.92 -7.47
CA TYR A 97 6.98 -4.50 -6.21
C TYR A 97 6.92 -5.54 -5.09
N ILE A 98 5.87 -6.36 -5.01
CA ILE A 98 5.70 -7.30 -3.89
C ILE A 98 5.61 -8.78 -4.31
N TYR A 99 5.71 -9.07 -5.61
CA TYR A 99 5.75 -10.44 -6.15
C TYR A 99 6.88 -10.71 -7.14
N THR A 100 7.85 -9.81 -7.30
CA THR A 100 9.00 -10.08 -8.19
C THR A 100 10.25 -10.30 -7.34
N SER A 101 10.79 -11.52 -7.36
CA SER A 101 12.07 -11.82 -6.74
C SER A 101 13.21 -11.30 -7.63
N PRO A 102 14.24 -10.64 -7.07
CA PRO A 102 15.43 -10.25 -7.84
C PRO A 102 16.08 -11.45 -8.53
N SER A 103 16.62 -11.27 -9.73
CA SER A 103 17.33 -12.33 -10.47
C SER A 103 18.68 -12.71 -9.88
N SER A 104 19.24 -11.82 -9.06
CA SER A 104 20.54 -11.96 -8.41
C SER A 104 20.56 -11.15 -7.11
N GLY A 105 21.40 -11.55 -6.16
CA GLY A 105 21.56 -10.87 -4.87
C GLY A 105 21.09 -11.72 -3.69
N ARG A 106 21.17 -11.13 -2.50
CA ARG A 106 20.89 -11.83 -1.23
C ARG A 106 19.41 -12.11 -0.99
N ILE A 107 18.53 -11.35 -1.63
CA ILE A 107 17.08 -11.50 -1.51
C ILE A 107 16.58 -12.43 -2.61
N GLN A 108 16.02 -13.57 -2.20
CA GLN A 108 15.40 -14.56 -3.08
C GLN A 108 14.15 -15.12 -2.43
N PHE A 109 13.04 -15.18 -3.18
CA PHE A 109 11.80 -15.81 -2.75
C PHE A 109 11.01 -16.36 -3.94
N SER A 110 10.07 -17.27 -3.68
CA SER A 110 9.22 -17.84 -4.73
C SER A 110 7.79 -17.29 -4.60
N PRO A 111 7.47 -16.18 -5.30
CA PRO A 111 6.21 -15.47 -5.12
C PRO A 111 4.99 -16.36 -5.36
N SER A 112 3.95 -16.19 -4.55
CA SER A 112 2.65 -16.84 -4.71
C SER A 112 1.56 -15.80 -4.57
N LEU A 113 0.94 -15.40 -5.68
CA LEU A 113 -0.19 -14.46 -5.69
C LEU A 113 -1.43 -15.10 -5.04
N PRO A 114 -2.25 -14.36 -4.28
CA PRO A 114 -3.57 -14.84 -3.91
C PRO A 114 -4.43 -15.17 -5.14
N PRO A 115 -5.32 -16.16 -5.07
CA PRO A 115 -6.19 -16.53 -6.18
C PRO A 115 -7.40 -15.60 -6.35
N THR A 116 -7.16 -14.28 -6.31
CA THR A 116 -8.19 -13.26 -6.50
C THR A 116 -8.83 -13.39 -7.89
N SER A 117 -10.06 -13.88 -7.91
CA SER A 117 -10.84 -14.20 -9.10
C SER A 117 -11.60 -12.99 -9.65
N SER A 118 -12.04 -12.08 -8.77
CA SER A 118 -12.70 -10.85 -9.17
C SER A 118 -12.55 -9.74 -8.14
N VAL A 119 -12.54 -8.50 -8.63
CA VAL A 119 -12.58 -7.27 -7.82
C VAL A 119 -13.72 -6.40 -8.32
N SER A 120 -14.63 -6.02 -7.43
CA SER A 120 -15.69 -5.04 -7.73
C SER A 120 -15.32 -3.70 -7.11
N PHE A 121 -15.27 -2.65 -7.93
CA PHE A 121 -15.06 -1.28 -7.48
C PHE A 121 -16.42 -0.59 -7.33
N ILE A 122 -16.77 -0.22 -6.10
CA ILE A 122 -18.09 0.25 -5.69
C ILE A 122 -17.97 1.70 -5.22
N ILE A 123 -18.71 2.58 -5.86
CA ILE A 123 -18.69 4.02 -5.60
C ILE A 123 -20.01 4.41 -4.94
N HIS A 124 -19.94 4.81 -3.67
CA HIS A 124 -21.11 5.19 -2.88
C HIS A 124 -20.74 6.19 -1.79
N ASP A 125 -21.73 6.82 -1.17
CA ASP A 125 -21.47 7.82 -0.14
C ASP A 125 -21.29 7.17 1.23
N PHE A 126 -20.21 7.54 1.92
CA PHE A 126 -19.92 7.16 3.30
C PHE A 126 -18.80 8.07 3.86
N GLN A 127 -18.63 8.05 5.18
CA GLN A 127 -17.54 8.79 5.86
C GLN A 127 -16.23 8.02 5.76
N GLY A 128 -15.16 8.69 5.32
CA GLY A 128 -13.83 8.10 5.12
C GLY A 128 -13.38 8.21 3.66
N VAL A 129 -12.30 7.52 3.30
CA VAL A 129 -11.71 7.57 1.96
C VAL A 129 -12.11 6.36 1.12
N ALA A 130 -11.61 5.18 1.51
CA ALA A 130 -11.88 3.92 0.86
C ALA A 130 -11.65 2.75 1.83
N TYR A 131 -12.10 1.56 1.45
CA TYR A 131 -11.77 0.31 2.14
C TYR A 131 -11.94 -0.90 1.22
N THR A 132 -11.27 -2.00 1.56
CA THR A 132 -11.30 -3.28 0.84
C THR A 132 -11.87 -4.39 1.71
N ILE A 133 -12.76 -5.22 1.15
CA ILE A 133 -13.31 -6.40 1.82
C ILE A 133 -13.24 -7.65 0.93
N GLY A 134 -13.29 -8.81 1.57
CA GLY A 134 -13.57 -10.10 0.92
C GLY A 134 -15.04 -10.47 1.06
N VAL A 135 -15.66 -10.91 -0.04
CA VAL A 135 -17.10 -11.22 -0.06
C VAL A 135 -17.42 -12.70 -0.30
N SER A 136 -16.42 -13.51 -0.61
CA SER A 136 -16.56 -14.96 -0.70
C SER A 136 -15.92 -15.66 0.49
N SER A 137 -16.40 -16.87 0.81
CA SER A 137 -15.87 -17.69 1.91
C SER A 137 -14.39 -18.07 1.73
N ASP A 138 -13.93 -18.17 0.49
CA ASP A 138 -12.52 -18.39 0.13
C ASP A 138 -11.71 -17.09 0.01
N ASN A 139 -12.34 -15.93 0.21
CA ASN A 139 -11.76 -14.60 0.10
C ASN A 139 -11.17 -14.27 -1.29
N ASN A 140 -11.52 -15.03 -2.34
CA ASN A 140 -11.06 -14.83 -3.73
C ASN A 140 -11.89 -13.80 -4.50
N GLN A 141 -13.00 -13.33 -3.95
CA GLN A 141 -13.79 -12.23 -4.50
C GLN A 141 -13.67 -11.03 -3.56
N LYS A 142 -13.23 -9.90 -4.13
CA LYS A 142 -12.95 -8.68 -3.38
C LYS A 142 -13.88 -7.56 -3.79
N GLU A 143 -14.15 -6.66 -2.87
CA GLU A 143 -14.80 -5.39 -3.15
C GLU A 143 -13.93 -4.26 -2.62
N ILE A 144 -13.78 -3.22 -3.42
CA ILE A 144 -13.16 -1.96 -3.03
C ILE A 144 -14.26 -0.92 -3.04
N HIS A 145 -14.45 -0.25 -1.92
CA HIS A 145 -15.45 0.80 -1.74
C HIS A 145 -14.75 2.15 -1.69
N MET A 146 -15.15 3.09 -2.53
CA MET A 146 -14.60 4.45 -2.53
C MET A 146 -15.69 5.48 -2.28
N SER A 147 -15.41 6.39 -1.35
CA SER A 147 -16.37 7.37 -0.87
C SER A 147 -16.65 8.47 -1.89
N LEU A 148 -17.92 8.71 -2.19
CA LEU A 148 -18.36 9.86 -2.97
C LEU A 148 -18.00 11.19 -2.28
N SER A 149 -18.09 11.27 -0.95
CA SER A 149 -17.68 12.47 -0.21
C SER A 149 -16.18 12.74 -0.34
N TYR A 150 -15.35 11.69 -0.34
CA TYR A 150 -13.92 11.84 -0.59
C TYR A 150 -13.61 12.21 -2.04
N ILE A 151 -14.27 11.60 -3.03
CA ILE A 151 -14.11 11.98 -4.44
C ILE A 151 -14.53 13.45 -4.67
N ALA A 152 -15.53 13.95 -3.95
CA ALA A 152 -15.88 15.37 -4.01
C ALA A 152 -14.74 16.25 -3.47
N HIS A 153 -14.09 15.83 -2.39
CA HIS A 153 -12.91 16.51 -1.84
C HIS A 153 -11.72 16.49 -2.82
N THR A 154 -11.47 15.38 -3.53
CA THR A 154 -10.33 15.31 -4.46
C THR A 154 -10.45 16.30 -5.63
N ALA A 155 -11.66 16.78 -5.94
CA ALA A 155 -11.89 17.79 -6.97
C ALA A 155 -11.25 19.16 -6.68
N SER A 156 -10.89 19.45 -5.42
CA SER A 156 -10.16 20.67 -5.05
C SER A 156 -8.64 20.48 -4.99
N LEU A 157 -8.14 19.25 -5.16
CA LEU A 157 -6.71 18.96 -5.14
C LEU A 157 -6.07 19.35 -6.48
N LYS A 158 -4.77 19.68 -6.43
CA LYS A 158 -3.97 20.03 -7.61
C LYS A 158 -3.98 18.91 -8.67
N ASP A 159 -3.91 17.65 -8.22
CA ASP A 159 -3.92 16.48 -9.09
C ASP A 159 -4.95 15.44 -8.62
N THR A 160 -6.22 15.69 -8.97
CA THR A 160 -7.34 14.77 -8.70
C THR A 160 -7.12 13.39 -9.32
N VAL A 161 -6.48 13.33 -10.50
CA VAL A 161 -6.28 12.07 -11.23
C VAL A 161 -5.30 11.18 -10.48
N ALA A 162 -4.15 11.74 -10.08
CA ALA A 162 -3.15 11.00 -9.31
C ALA A 162 -3.68 10.58 -7.94
N GLU A 163 -4.46 11.41 -7.25
CA GLU A 163 -5.03 11.05 -5.94
C GLU A 163 -5.98 9.86 -6.05
N ILE A 164 -6.94 9.91 -6.99
CA ILE A 164 -7.89 8.81 -7.20
C ILE A 164 -7.17 7.53 -7.62
N ALA A 165 -6.21 7.62 -8.56
CA ALA A 165 -5.41 6.48 -8.96
C ALA A 165 -4.58 5.92 -7.81
N GLY A 166 -4.06 6.79 -6.92
CA GLY A 166 -3.32 6.42 -5.72
C GLY A 166 -4.17 5.67 -4.71
N VAL A 167 -5.40 6.10 -4.45
CA VAL A 167 -6.35 5.37 -3.59
C VAL A 167 -6.71 4.02 -4.20
N ILE A 168 -6.97 3.94 -5.52
CA ILE A 168 -7.20 2.66 -6.21
C ILE A 168 -5.99 1.73 -6.06
N GLN A 169 -4.76 2.26 -6.23
CA GLN A 169 -3.52 1.50 -6.07
C GLN A 169 -3.37 0.94 -4.66
N HIS A 170 -3.64 1.75 -3.63
CA HIS A 170 -3.60 1.36 -2.23
C HIS A 170 -4.58 0.21 -1.95
N GLU A 171 -5.86 0.39 -2.28
CA GLU A 171 -6.90 -0.61 -2.01
C GLU A 171 -6.70 -1.90 -2.81
N LEU A 172 -6.19 -1.81 -4.05
CA LEU A 172 -5.84 -3.00 -4.81
C LEU A 172 -4.69 -3.78 -4.17
N VAL A 173 -3.77 -3.15 -3.43
CA VAL A 173 -2.74 -3.89 -2.71
C VAL A 173 -3.39 -4.80 -1.67
N HIS A 174 -4.38 -4.33 -0.92
CA HIS A 174 -5.13 -5.15 0.06
C HIS A 174 -5.83 -6.36 -0.57
N CYS A 175 -6.15 -6.31 -1.87
CA CYS A 175 -6.71 -7.44 -2.60
C CYS A 175 -5.70 -8.57 -2.87
N TYR A 176 -4.40 -8.27 -2.83
CA TYR A 176 -3.33 -9.20 -3.18
C TYR A 176 -2.31 -9.41 -2.07
N GLN A 177 -2.13 -8.50 -1.12
CA GLN A 177 -1.16 -8.64 -0.05
C GLN A 177 -1.48 -9.83 0.87
N HIS A 178 -0.44 -10.50 1.34
CA HIS A 178 -0.54 -11.54 2.36
C HIS A 178 -0.47 -10.95 3.76
N THR A 179 -1.30 -11.46 4.66
CA THR A 179 -1.32 -11.06 6.07
C THR A 179 -1.03 -12.22 7.00
N HIS A 180 -1.30 -13.46 6.57
CA HIS A 180 -1.08 -14.68 7.35
C HIS A 180 -1.18 -15.95 6.47
N PRO A 181 -0.61 -17.08 6.92
CA PRO A 181 -0.69 -18.35 6.19
C PRO A 181 -2.11 -18.94 6.19
N PRO A 182 -2.59 -19.52 5.06
CA PRO A 182 -3.87 -20.21 5.02
C PRO A 182 -3.94 -21.37 6.02
N GLY A 183 -5.04 -21.45 6.77
CA GLY A 183 -5.32 -22.57 7.69
C GLY A 183 -4.40 -22.64 8.92
N ARG A 184 -3.63 -21.59 9.22
CA ARG A 184 -2.82 -21.48 10.44
C ARG A 184 -3.22 -20.23 11.22
N SER A 185 -3.33 -20.39 12.53
CA SER A 185 -3.49 -19.25 13.44
C SER A 185 -2.10 -18.71 13.78
N THR A 186 -1.80 -17.50 13.32
CA THR A 186 -0.58 -16.74 13.64
C THR A 186 -0.99 -15.36 14.14
N PRO A 187 -0.14 -14.66 14.91
CA PRO A 187 -0.42 -13.27 15.27
C PRO A 187 -0.68 -12.43 14.01
N ASN A 188 -1.64 -11.52 14.11
CA ASN A 188 -1.88 -10.56 13.04
C ASN A 188 -0.70 -9.58 12.97
N PRO A 189 -0.21 -9.23 11.77
CA PRO A 189 0.71 -8.12 11.62
C PRO A 189 0.07 -6.81 12.12
N PRO A 190 0.87 -5.86 12.62
CA PRO A 190 0.35 -4.55 13.00
C PRO A 190 -0.26 -3.86 11.78
N SER A 191 -1.34 -3.11 11.97
CA SER A 191 -2.03 -2.42 10.88
C SER A 191 -1.08 -1.49 10.12
N GLY A 192 -0.16 -0.82 10.81
CA GLY A 192 0.84 0.04 10.16
C GLY A 192 1.72 -0.69 9.15
N LEU A 193 2.01 -1.99 9.32
CA LEU A 193 2.72 -2.79 8.31
C LEU A 193 1.85 -3.07 7.08
N ILE A 194 0.58 -3.41 7.31
CA ILE A 194 -0.37 -3.71 6.24
C ILE A 194 -0.59 -2.48 5.37
N GLU A 195 -0.94 -1.38 6.00
CA GLU A 195 -1.17 -0.10 5.32
C GLU A 195 0.12 0.48 4.73
N GLY A 196 1.25 0.29 5.42
CA GLY A 196 2.56 0.71 4.94
C GLY A 196 3.00 -0.01 3.67
N ILE A 197 2.67 -1.29 3.51
CA ILE A 197 2.95 -2.03 2.27
C ILE A 197 2.07 -1.51 1.12
N ALA A 198 0.79 -1.23 1.38
CA ALA A 198 -0.10 -0.62 0.40
C ALA A 198 0.40 0.75 -0.06
N ASP A 199 0.78 1.61 0.88
CA ASP A 199 1.35 2.91 0.57
C ASP A 199 2.76 2.84 -0.01
N PHE A 200 3.55 1.82 0.30
CA PHE A 200 4.85 1.58 -0.35
C PHE A 200 4.66 1.32 -1.85
N VAL A 201 3.70 0.45 -2.24
CA VAL A 201 3.41 0.22 -3.66
C VAL A 201 2.87 1.49 -4.31
N ARG A 202 1.97 2.22 -3.65
CA ARG A 202 1.48 3.54 -4.12
C ARG A 202 2.62 4.54 -4.33
N LEU A 203 3.54 4.63 -3.36
CA LEU A 203 4.72 5.49 -3.41
C LEU A 203 5.60 5.13 -4.60
N LYS A 204 5.94 3.84 -4.75
CA LYS A 204 6.81 3.35 -5.82
C LYS A 204 6.14 3.41 -7.20
N ALA A 205 4.81 3.41 -7.26
CA ALA A 205 4.05 3.67 -8.50
C ALA A 205 4.05 5.16 -8.92
N GLY A 206 4.67 6.04 -8.12
CA GLY A 206 4.69 7.49 -8.37
C GLY A 206 3.40 8.21 -7.99
N LEU A 207 2.55 7.59 -7.16
CA LEU A 207 1.21 8.06 -6.81
C LEU A 207 1.10 8.55 -5.36
N GLY A 208 2.21 8.98 -4.76
CA GLY A 208 2.21 9.54 -3.41
C GLY A 208 1.29 10.76 -3.29
N ALA A 209 0.52 10.83 -2.21
CA ALA A 209 -0.48 11.88 -2.04
C ALA A 209 0.18 13.26 -1.87
N ALA A 210 -0.52 14.32 -2.29
CA ALA A 210 0.04 15.69 -2.27
C ALA A 210 0.43 16.19 -0.86
N HIS A 211 -0.20 15.65 0.19
CA HIS A 211 0.07 16.01 1.58
C HIS A 211 1.20 15.18 2.21
N TRP A 212 1.72 14.16 1.52
CA TRP A 212 2.81 13.34 2.02
C TRP A 212 4.09 14.17 2.10
N LYS A 213 4.74 14.11 3.26
CA LYS A 213 6.02 14.77 3.50
C LYS A 213 7.01 13.72 3.97
N ARG A 214 8.08 13.51 3.20
CA ARG A 214 9.18 12.66 3.63
C ARG A 214 9.85 13.29 4.85
N PRO A 215 10.14 12.52 5.91
CA PRO A 215 10.95 13.02 7.03
C PRO A 215 12.31 13.52 6.54
N ALA A 216 12.65 14.77 6.88
CA ALA A 216 13.92 15.39 6.50
C ALA A 216 14.89 15.52 7.70
N SER A 217 14.38 15.28 8.91
CA SER A 217 15.13 15.32 10.15
C SER A 217 14.53 14.35 11.17
N LEU A 218 15.29 14.05 12.23
CA LEU A 218 14.82 13.23 13.35
C LEU A 218 13.53 13.77 14.00
N ALA A 219 13.32 15.07 13.97
CA ALA A 219 12.13 15.70 14.55
C ALA A 219 10.84 15.41 13.76
N ASP A 220 10.97 15.06 12.47
CA ASP A 220 9.85 14.73 11.59
C ASP A 220 9.41 13.27 11.75
N LEU A 221 10.22 12.42 12.38
CA LEU A 221 9.93 11.00 12.53
C LEU A 221 8.90 10.75 13.63
N PRO A 222 7.93 9.84 13.38
CA PRO A 222 7.05 9.36 14.43
C PRO A 222 7.83 8.59 15.51
N LYS A 223 7.25 8.47 16.70
CA LYS A 223 7.88 7.74 17.82
C LYS A 223 8.03 6.24 17.59
N LYS A 224 7.27 5.67 16.65
CA LYS A 224 7.25 4.24 16.31
C LYS A 224 7.19 4.07 14.80
N TRP A 225 7.78 2.99 14.31
CA TRP A 225 7.96 2.73 12.88
C TRP A 225 6.65 2.50 12.11
N ASP A 226 5.62 1.99 12.77
CA ASP A 226 4.33 1.59 12.17
C ASP A 226 3.23 2.66 12.36
N VAL A 227 3.61 3.91 12.67
CA VAL A 227 2.68 5.04 12.87
C VAL A 227 2.62 5.94 11.64
N GLY A 228 1.44 5.95 11.02
CA GLY A 228 1.15 6.74 9.82
C GLY A 228 1.61 6.01 8.55
N TYR A 229 0.67 5.72 7.65
CA TYR A 229 0.88 4.79 6.53
C TYR A 229 2.01 5.25 5.60
N GLN A 230 2.03 6.54 5.28
CA GLN A 230 3.11 7.18 4.52
C GLN A 230 4.50 7.06 5.18
N ASN A 231 4.59 7.16 6.52
CA ASN A 231 5.87 7.06 7.24
C ASN A 231 6.39 5.64 7.19
N THR A 232 5.51 4.66 7.39
CA THR A 232 5.86 3.24 7.23
C THR A 232 6.28 2.97 5.78
N ALA A 233 5.61 3.55 4.78
CA ALA A 233 5.98 3.41 3.38
C ALA A 233 7.38 3.96 3.06
N PHE A 234 7.74 5.15 3.60
CA PHE A 234 9.10 5.70 3.45
C PHE A 234 10.15 4.82 4.13
N PHE A 235 9.83 4.25 5.29
CA PHE A 235 10.72 3.31 5.97
C PHE A 235 10.91 2.01 5.18
N LEU A 236 9.84 1.42 4.65
CA LEU A 236 9.91 0.24 3.79
C LEU A 236 10.67 0.52 2.49
N GLU A 237 10.52 1.71 1.92
CA GLU A 237 11.32 2.15 0.78
C GLU A 237 12.80 2.26 1.13
N TRP A 238 13.15 2.81 2.29
CA TRP A 238 14.54 2.85 2.76
C TRP A 238 15.09 1.44 3.01
N ILE A 239 14.31 0.54 3.61
CA ILE A 239 14.67 -0.88 3.77
C ILE A 239 15.04 -1.46 2.40
N GLU A 240 14.19 -1.25 1.40
CA GLU A 240 14.40 -1.78 0.05
C GLU A 240 15.58 -1.11 -0.66
N ASN A 241 15.62 0.21 -0.76
CA ASN A 241 16.55 0.87 -1.67
C ASN A 241 17.91 1.19 -1.03
N VAL A 242 18.00 1.18 0.30
CA VAL A 242 19.20 1.60 1.04
C VAL A 242 19.72 0.48 1.94
N ARG A 243 18.90 -0.10 2.82
CA ARG A 243 19.42 -0.96 3.90
C ARG A 243 19.62 -2.43 3.52
N ILE A 244 18.67 -3.02 2.80
CA ILE A 244 18.61 -4.47 2.54
C ILE A 244 18.77 -4.79 1.06
N GLY A 245 18.06 -4.08 0.19
CA GLY A 245 18.12 -4.27 -1.26
C GLY A 245 16.75 -4.49 -1.91
N THR A 246 16.72 -4.29 -3.22
CA THR A 246 15.51 -4.41 -4.05
C THR A 246 14.81 -5.76 -3.82
N GLY A 247 13.49 -5.76 -3.60
CA GLY A 247 12.70 -6.96 -3.33
C GLY A 247 12.53 -7.27 -1.84
N ALA A 248 13.10 -6.47 -0.94
CA ALA A 248 12.92 -6.65 0.51
C ALA A 248 11.45 -6.64 0.93
N VAL A 249 10.63 -5.74 0.38
CA VAL A 249 9.21 -5.67 0.74
C VAL A 249 8.42 -6.86 0.15
N GLY A 250 8.80 -7.34 -1.03
CA GLY A 250 8.31 -8.61 -1.56
C GLY A 250 8.63 -9.81 -0.67
N LEU A 251 9.83 -9.84 -0.07
CA LEU A 251 10.23 -10.87 0.89
C LEU A 251 9.43 -10.77 2.21
N ILE A 252 9.13 -9.57 2.70
CA ILE A 252 8.21 -9.36 3.84
C ILE A 252 6.84 -9.98 3.53
N ASN A 253 6.26 -9.65 2.37
CA ASN A 253 4.97 -10.17 1.93
C ASN A 253 4.98 -11.71 1.78
N ASP A 254 6.02 -12.29 1.18
CA ASP A 254 6.21 -13.74 1.07
C ASP A 254 6.33 -14.41 2.45
N ARG A 255 7.01 -13.78 3.40
CA ARG A 255 7.15 -14.30 4.78
C ARG A 255 5.81 -14.31 5.52
N LEU A 256 4.97 -13.28 5.34
CA LEU A 256 3.62 -13.25 5.91
C LEU A 256 2.78 -14.44 5.42
N LEU A 257 2.89 -14.80 4.13
CA LEU A 257 2.24 -16.00 3.59
C LEU A 257 2.76 -17.30 4.21
N ARG A 258 4.08 -17.45 4.35
CA ARG A 258 4.68 -18.75 4.72
C ARG A 258 4.63 -19.02 6.22
N GLN A 259 4.86 -17.98 7.01
CA GLN A 259 5.11 -18.10 8.45
C GLN A 259 4.17 -17.23 9.29
N GLY A 260 3.63 -16.14 8.72
CA GLY A 260 2.89 -15.13 9.47
C GLY A 260 3.81 -14.22 10.29
N TYR A 261 3.21 -13.30 11.05
CA TYR A 261 3.94 -12.31 11.85
C TYR A 261 4.36 -12.89 13.22
N LEU A 262 5.33 -13.81 13.21
CA LEU A 262 5.75 -14.56 14.40
C LEU A 262 6.65 -13.76 15.35
N GLY A 263 6.59 -14.12 16.64
CA GLY A 263 7.39 -13.51 17.72
C GLY A 263 6.62 -12.45 18.50
N VAL A 264 7.11 -12.09 19.69
CA VAL A 264 6.56 -10.94 20.43
C VAL A 264 6.85 -9.69 19.62
N ASP A 265 5.81 -8.95 19.24
CA ASP A 265 5.89 -7.78 18.36
C ASP A 265 6.63 -8.01 17.02
N GLY A 266 6.71 -9.27 16.56
CA GLY A 266 7.36 -9.64 15.30
C GLY A 266 8.86 -9.90 15.37
N GLU A 267 9.45 -10.04 16.56
CA GLU A 267 10.90 -10.23 16.71
C GLU A 267 11.46 -11.38 15.83
N THR A 268 10.79 -12.53 15.80
CA THR A 268 11.17 -13.70 14.99
C THR A 268 10.98 -13.45 13.50
N PHE A 269 9.91 -12.73 13.15
CA PHE A 269 9.61 -12.35 11.77
C PHE A 269 10.74 -11.47 11.18
N TRP A 270 11.11 -10.39 11.85
CA TRP A 270 12.11 -9.44 11.38
C TRP A 270 13.53 -10.01 11.44
N ASN A 271 13.92 -10.65 12.55
CA ASN A 271 15.23 -11.28 12.65
C ASN A 271 15.41 -12.37 11.60
N GLY A 272 14.36 -13.17 11.37
CA GLY A 272 14.40 -14.21 10.35
C GLY A 272 14.42 -13.68 8.91
N LEU A 273 14.09 -12.40 8.68
CA LEU A 273 14.15 -11.75 7.37
C LEU A 273 15.51 -11.07 7.15
N PHE A 274 15.94 -10.26 8.12
CA PHE A 274 17.03 -9.29 7.93
C PHE A 274 18.14 -9.42 8.96
N GLY A 275 18.05 -10.38 9.89
CA GLY A 275 19.04 -10.59 10.95
C GLY A 275 19.04 -9.50 12.03
N GLN A 276 18.01 -8.66 12.05
CA GLN A 276 17.80 -7.58 13.02
C GLN A 276 16.32 -7.50 13.37
N ASP A 277 16.03 -6.99 14.56
CA ASP A 277 14.66 -6.62 14.90
C ASP A 277 14.23 -5.31 14.22
N VAL A 278 12.91 -5.07 14.16
CA VAL A 278 12.38 -3.87 13.49
C VAL A 278 12.70 -2.56 14.22
N GLN A 279 12.99 -2.62 15.52
CA GLN A 279 13.32 -1.43 16.31
C GLN A 279 14.77 -1.02 16.04
N GLU A 280 15.68 -1.98 15.90
CA GLU A 280 17.04 -1.77 15.41
C GLU A 280 17.02 -1.18 13.99
N LEU A 281 16.21 -1.73 13.08
CA LEU A 281 16.05 -1.18 11.73
C LEU A 281 15.48 0.24 11.75
N TRP A 282 14.53 0.53 12.64
CA TRP A 282 13.98 1.86 12.80
C TRP A 282 15.00 2.86 13.34
N ILE A 283 15.86 2.45 14.28
CA ILE A 283 16.98 3.24 14.78
C ILE A 283 17.97 3.54 13.63
N ASP A 284 18.34 2.54 12.85
CA ASP A 284 19.22 2.73 11.68
C ASP A 284 18.58 3.69 10.65
N TYR A 285 17.26 3.61 10.42
CA TYR A 285 16.54 4.55 9.57
C TYR A 285 16.55 5.98 10.14
N ALA A 286 16.37 6.13 11.46
CA ALA A 286 16.45 7.42 12.12
C ALA A 286 17.85 8.04 11.98
N GLU A 287 18.91 7.26 12.17
CA GLU A 287 20.29 7.70 11.93
C GLU A 287 20.50 8.16 10.47
N TYR A 288 19.96 7.42 9.50
CA TYR A 288 19.99 7.80 8.09
C TYR A 288 19.27 9.13 7.82
N VAL A 289 18.05 9.31 8.34
CA VAL A 289 17.30 10.58 8.23
C VAL A 289 18.03 11.72 8.96
N GLY A 290 18.77 11.42 10.02
CA GLY A 290 19.66 12.36 10.72
C GLY A 290 20.94 12.72 9.96
N GLY A 291 21.15 12.18 8.76
CA GLY A 291 22.28 12.48 7.88
C GLY A 291 23.51 11.58 8.06
N GLN A 292 23.39 10.47 8.82
CA GLN A 292 24.47 9.51 8.93
C GLN A 292 24.52 8.60 7.69
N LYS A 293 25.74 8.19 7.28
CA LYS A 293 25.89 7.23 6.19
C LYS A 293 25.40 5.84 6.63
N PRO A 294 24.72 5.08 5.76
CA PRO A 294 24.29 3.72 6.08
C PRO A 294 25.47 2.84 6.51
N ARG A 295 25.31 2.09 7.60
CA ARG A 295 26.32 1.12 8.04
C ARG A 295 26.31 -0.09 7.08
N GLY A 296 27.45 -0.37 6.43
CA GLY A 296 27.66 -1.59 5.65
C GLY A 296 27.34 -1.53 4.15
N GLN A 297 27.45 -0.35 3.53
CA GLN A 297 27.22 -0.19 2.09
C GLN A 297 28.47 0.33 1.35
N ASP A 298 29.11 -0.55 0.58
CA ASP A 298 29.81 -0.18 -0.64
C ASP A 298 28.84 -0.48 -1.78
N CYS A 299 28.45 0.54 -2.55
CA CYS A 299 27.64 0.33 -3.74
C CYS A 299 28.53 -0.36 -4.80
N GLU A 300 28.25 -1.62 -5.11
CA GLU A 300 28.73 -2.25 -6.36
C GLU A 300 27.84 -1.86 -7.53
#